data_AF-A0A7T7UT56-F1
#
_entry.id   AF-A0A7T7UT56-F1
#
_cell.length_a   1.000
_cell.length_b   1.000
_cell.length_c   1.000
_cell.angle_alpha   90.00
_cell.angle_beta   90.00
_cell.angle_gamma   90.00
#
_symmetry.space_group_name_H-M   'P 1'
#
loop_
_entity.id
_entity.type
_entity.pdbx_description
1 polymer ?
#
loop_
_entity_poly.entity_id
_entity_poly.type
_entity_poly.pdbx_seq_one_letter_code
_entity_poly.pdbx_strand_id
1 'polypeptide(L)'
;MADYMLTYVNEKYAPYGVHFTYIAYHHPELLDKEARILIVPDGYDPEIDTVEVSKKDGNYEDDYLDFAVRIEFEKLLNKHFAEFLPEEQFRVYVSSLDVGDVKTEELTKLNEDFLMQHTISRIGAYILISDEICKTDDELMKFTTEFFTWMKENKFYGGPWVEVCRNERFTSSEHKDFSEVREGRIAFALGTVRKGQEFDIEIRGSVEQGGK
;
A
#
# COMPACT_ATOMS: atom_id res chain seq x y z
N MET A 1 23.29 -19.66 0.31
CA MET A 1 22.08 -19.47 1.14
C MET A 1 21.04 -18.69 0.36
N ALA A 2 21.42 -17.53 -0.19
CA ALA A 2 20.62 -16.78 -1.16
C ALA A 2 20.09 -17.64 -2.32
N ASP A 3 20.95 -18.44 -2.95
CA ASP A 3 20.53 -19.33 -4.07
C ASP A 3 19.36 -20.24 -3.70
N TYR A 4 19.35 -20.82 -2.50
CA TYR A 4 18.26 -21.70 -2.06
C TYR A 4 16.94 -20.95 -1.81
N MET A 5 17.02 -19.72 -1.30
CA MET A 5 15.84 -18.86 -1.13
C MET A 5 15.29 -18.42 -2.48
N LEU A 6 16.17 -18.09 -3.43
CA LEU A 6 15.79 -17.74 -4.79
C LEU A 6 15.20 -18.94 -5.55
N THR A 7 15.73 -20.14 -5.36
CA THR A 7 15.14 -21.38 -5.89
C THR A 7 13.76 -21.61 -5.29
N TYR A 8 13.62 -21.52 -3.96
CA TYR A 8 12.34 -21.69 -3.26
C TYR A 8 11.24 -20.80 -3.85
N VAL A 9 11.49 -19.50 -3.98
CA VAL A 9 10.46 -18.55 -4.43
C VAL A 9 10.14 -18.71 -5.91
N ASN A 10 11.15 -18.99 -6.76
CA ASN A 10 10.91 -19.28 -8.18
C ASN A 10 10.14 -20.60 -8.37
N GLU A 11 10.44 -21.67 -7.61
CA GLU A 11 9.68 -22.92 -7.70
C GLU A 11 8.23 -22.74 -7.22
N LYS A 12 8.03 -21.98 -6.14
CA LYS A 12 6.69 -21.69 -5.59
C LYS A 12 5.81 -20.95 -6.59
N TYR A 13 6.36 -19.97 -7.32
CA TYR A 13 5.57 -19.08 -8.17
C TYR A 13 5.69 -19.29 -9.69
N ALA A 14 6.63 -20.11 -10.17
CA ALA A 14 6.74 -20.47 -11.58
C ALA A 14 5.45 -21.05 -12.19
N PRO A 15 4.62 -21.86 -11.48
CA PRO A 15 3.34 -22.32 -12.02
C PRO A 15 2.35 -21.20 -12.37
N TYR A 16 2.54 -20.00 -11.81
CA TYR A 16 1.74 -18.81 -12.06
C TYR A 16 2.42 -17.83 -13.04
N GLY A 17 3.56 -18.22 -13.63
CA GLY A 17 4.29 -17.41 -14.60
C GLY A 17 5.08 -16.25 -14.00
N VAL A 18 5.35 -16.29 -12.69
CA VAL A 18 6.12 -15.25 -12.00
C VAL A 18 7.58 -15.71 -11.86
N HIS A 19 8.48 -14.80 -12.21
CA HIS A 19 9.92 -14.97 -12.07
C HIS A 19 10.49 -13.76 -11.31
N PHE A 20 11.62 -13.98 -10.65
CA PHE A 20 12.23 -12.98 -9.80
C PHE A 20 13.70 -12.77 -10.13
N THR A 21 14.10 -11.50 -10.07
CA THR A 21 15.49 -11.07 -10.12
C THR A 21 16.01 -10.81 -8.71
N TYR A 22 17.18 -11.34 -8.39
CA TYR A 22 17.85 -11.11 -7.10
C TYR A 22 18.40 -9.68 -7.00
N ILE A 23 18.16 -9.02 -5.86
CA ILE A 23 18.64 -7.66 -5.58
C ILE A 23 19.75 -7.67 -4.54
N ALA A 24 19.48 -8.22 -3.36
CA ALA A 24 20.39 -8.15 -2.23
C ALA A 24 20.23 -9.33 -1.28
N TYR A 25 21.26 -9.55 -0.45
CA TYR A 25 21.26 -10.53 0.62
C TYR A 25 21.61 -9.83 1.92
N HIS A 26 20.75 -10.03 2.91
CA HIS A 26 20.94 -9.55 4.27
C HIS A 26 21.40 -10.73 5.11
N HIS A 27 22.65 -10.63 5.56
CA HIS A 27 23.25 -11.61 6.45
C HIS A 27 22.65 -11.47 7.86
N PRO A 28 22.39 -12.60 8.56
CA PRO A 28 22.06 -12.57 9.98
C PRO A 28 23.13 -11.85 10.80
N GLU A 29 22.70 -11.00 11.73
CA GLU A 29 23.55 -10.27 12.66
C GLU A 29 23.15 -10.53 14.13
N LEU A 30 23.76 -9.78 15.05
CA LEU A 30 23.62 -10.01 16.49
C LEU A 30 22.17 -9.89 17.00
N LEU A 31 21.40 -8.96 16.43
CA LEU A 31 20.02 -8.66 16.83
C LEU A 31 18.98 -9.28 15.88
N ASP A 32 19.40 -9.65 14.68
CA ASP A 32 18.53 -10.20 13.65
C ASP A 32 19.11 -11.52 13.15
N LYS A 33 18.53 -12.62 13.62
CA LYS A 33 19.06 -13.97 13.35
C LYS A 33 18.53 -14.55 12.04
N GLU A 34 17.65 -13.84 11.35
CA GLU A 34 17.02 -14.30 10.12
C GLU A 34 17.88 -13.91 8.92
N ALA A 35 18.10 -14.88 8.03
CA ALA A 35 18.73 -14.59 6.76
C ALA A 35 17.62 -14.18 5.78
N ARG A 36 17.84 -13.10 5.02
CA ARG A 36 16.85 -12.59 4.07
C ARG A 36 17.50 -12.30 2.72
N ILE A 37 16.77 -12.54 1.63
CA ILE A 37 17.08 -11.93 0.34
C ILE A 37 15.99 -10.93 -0.02
N LEU A 38 16.39 -9.88 -0.73
CA LEU A 38 15.50 -9.01 -1.46
C LEU A 38 15.50 -9.43 -2.93
N ILE A 39 14.31 -9.59 -3.49
CA ILE A 39 14.10 -9.91 -4.90
C ILE A 39 13.09 -8.92 -5.48
N VAL A 40 13.05 -8.80 -6.80
CA VAL A 40 12.03 -8.04 -7.53
C VAL A 40 11.34 -8.99 -8.52
N PRO A 41 10.01 -9.00 -8.64
CA PRO A 41 9.33 -9.71 -9.70
C PRO A 41 9.68 -9.08 -11.06
N ASP A 42 9.85 -9.90 -12.10
CA ASP A 42 10.22 -9.41 -13.42
C ASP A 42 9.17 -8.40 -13.94
N GLY A 43 9.65 -7.25 -14.44
CA GLY A 43 8.81 -6.16 -14.96
C GLY A 43 8.46 -5.06 -13.94
N TYR A 44 8.90 -5.19 -12.68
CA TYR A 44 8.71 -4.20 -11.63
C TYR A 44 10.00 -3.42 -11.30
N ASP A 45 9.87 -2.29 -10.61
CA ASP A 45 11.00 -1.40 -10.28
C ASP A 45 11.75 -1.92 -9.03
N PRO A 46 13.04 -2.28 -9.15
CA PRO A 46 13.82 -2.85 -8.06
C PRO A 46 14.05 -1.91 -6.86
N GLU A 47 13.79 -0.61 -6.98
CA GLU A 47 13.94 0.34 -5.88
C GLU A 47 12.72 0.44 -4.96
N ILE A 48 11.54 0.07 -5.46
CA ILE A 48 10.25 0.28 -4.78
C ILE A 48 9.41 -0.99 -4.65
N ASP A 49 9.61 -1.97 -5.54
CA ASP A 49 8.79 -3.17 -5.66
C ASP A 49 9.55 -4.42 -5.21
N THR A 50 10.23 -4.31 -4.07
CA THR A 50 10.98 -5.42 -3.50
C THR A 50 10.08 -6.37 -2.73
N VAL A 51 10.40 -7.66 -2.84
CA VAL A 51 9.83 -8.77 -2.10
C VAL A 51 10.93 -9.33 -1.21
N GLU A 52 10.59 -9.64 0.04
CA GLU A 52 11.48 -10.27 0.99
C GLU A 52 11.24 -11.79 1.00
N VAL A 53 12.33 -12.55 1.00
CA VAL A 53 12.29 -13.99 1.33
C VAL A 53 13.19 -14.21 2.53
N SER A 54 12.63 -14.71 3.62
CA SER A 54 13.33 -14.98 4.86
C SER A 54 13.50 -16.48 5.09
N LYS A 55 14.51 -16.86 5.87
CA LYS A 55 14.70 -18.22 6.38
C LYS A 55 14.86 -18.21 7.88
N LYS A 56 13.98 -18.95 8.56
CA LYS A 56 13.99 -19.13 10.01
C LYS A 56 13.75 -20.58 10.36
N ASP A 57 14.61 -21.13 11.21
CA ASP A 57 14.49 -22.50 11.75
C ASP A 57 14.28 -23.60 10.67
N GLY A 58 14.85 -23.39 9.49
CA GLY A 58 14.75 -24.32 8.36
C GLY A 58 13.55 -24.12 7.43
N ASN A 59 12.60 -23.26 7.79
CA ASN A 59 11.46 -22.88 6.95
C ASN A 59 11.76 -21.60 6.16
N TYR A 60 11.17 -21.50 4.99
CA TYR A 60 11.20 -20.30 4.14
C TYR A 60 9.85 -19.61 4.21
N GLU A 61 9.88 -18.28 4.30
CA GLU A 61 8.72 -17.40 4.23
C GLU A 61 9.01 -16.30 3.22
N ASP A 62 7.97 -15.79 2.57
CA ASP A 62 8.05 -14.68 1.63
C ASP A 62 6.78 -13.84 1.68
N ASP A 63 6.89 -12.58 1.29
CA ASP A 63 5.80 -11.61 1.27
C ASP A 63 5.26 -11.34 -0.16
N TYR A 64 5.56 -12.19 -1.14
CA TYR A 64 5.16 -11.94 -2.53
C TYR A 64 3.64 -11.88 -2.71
N LEU A 65 2.88 -12.67 -1.96
CA LEU A 65 1.42 -12.63 -2.05
C LEU A 65 0.86 -11.29 -1.56
N ASP A 66 1.39 -10.77 -0.45
CA ASP A 66 1.05 -9.44 0.06
C ASP A 66 1.45 -8.36 -0.95
N PHE A 67 2.63 -8.48 -1.56
CA PHE A 67 3.08 -7.61 -2.64
C PHE A 67 2.10 -7.62 -3.84
N ALA A 68 1.71 -8.79 -4.34
CA ALA A 68 0.84 -8.92 -5.50
C ALA A 68 -0.55 -8.31 -5.21
N VAL A 69 -1.09 -8.54 -4.02
CA VAL A 69 -2.36 -7.94 -3.61
C VAL A 69 -2.22 -6.43 -3.41
N ARG A 70 -1.10 -5.94 -2.86
CA ARG A 70 -0.82 -4.50 -2.72
C ARG A 70 -0.93 -3.77 -4.05
N ILE A 71 -0.36 -4.33 -5.12
CA ILE A 71 -0.43 -3.73 -6.47
C ILE A 71 -1.88 -3.62 -6.95
N GLU A 72 -2.67 -4.69 -6.84
CA GLU A 72 -4.07 -4.66 -7.28
C GLU A 72 -4.96 -3.80 -6.35
N PHE A 73 -4.65 -3.75 -5.06
CA PHE A 73 -5.37 -2.93 -4.10
C PHE A 73 -5.09 -1.43 -4.30
N GLU A 74 -3.85 -1.06 -4.64
CA GLU A 74 -3.50 0.31 -5.02
C GLU A 74 -4.25 0.74 -6.29
N LYS A 75 -4.39 -0.15 -7.29
CA LYS A 75 -5.23 0.11 -8.48
C LYS A 75 -6.70 0.32 -8.12
N LEU A 76 -7.24 -0.55 -7.25
CA LEU A 76 -8.62 -0.44 -6.76
C LEU A 76 -8.87 0.92 -6.10
N LEU A 77 -7.97 1.35 -5.21
CA LEU A 77 -8.09 2.65 -4.53
C LEU A 77 -7.96 3.81 -5.51
N ASN A 78 -6.99 3.76 -6.43
CA ASN A 78 -6.85 4.81 -7.45
C ASN A 78 -8.12 4.94 -8.31
N LYS A 79 -8.68 3.81 -8.76
CA LYS A 79 -9.93 3.80 -9.52
C LYS A 79 -11.10 4.35 -8.69
N HIS A 80 -11.22 3.94 -7.43
CA HIS A 80 -12.27 4.42 -6.54
C HIS A 80 -12.23 5.95 -6.41
N PHE A 81 -11.06 6.53 -6.14
CA PHE A 81 -10.92 7.99 -6.01
C PHE A 81 -11.10 8.72 -7.34
N ALA A 82 -10.69 8.13 -8.47
CA ALA A 82 -10.86 8.72 -9.79
C ALA A 82 -12.34 8.92 -10.20
N GLU A 83 -13.30 8.25 -9.53
CA GLU A 83 -14.74 8.47 -9.75
C GLU A 83 -15.21 9.86 -9.31
N PHE A 84 -14.47 10.53 -8.41
CA PHE A 84 -14.87 11.82 -7.85
C PHE A 84 -13.74 12.86 -7.72
N LEU A 85 -12.48 12.46 -7.91
CA LEU A 85 -11.32 13.36 -7.97
C LEU A 85 -10.64 13.27 -9.34
N PRO A 86 -10.16 14.40 -9.91
CA PRO A 86 -9.31 14.37 -11.10
C PRO A 86 -8.01 13.61 -10.83
N GLU A 87 -7.60 12.75 -11.78
CA GLU A 87 -6.42 11.89 -11.63
C GLU A 87 -5.14 12.66 -11.32
N GLU A 88 -5.01 13.91 -11.76
CA GLU A 88 -3.84 14.75 -11.50
C GLU A 88 -3.84 15.42 -10.11
N GLN A 89 -4.91 15.27 -9.33
CA GLN A 89 -5.10 15.93 -8.03
C GLN A 89 -5.10 14.98 -6.84
N PHE A 90 -4.86 13.69 -7.06
CA PHE A 90 -4.60 12.76 -5.97
C PHE A 90 -3.58 11.67 -6.35
N ARG A 91 -3.00 11.05 -5.33
CA ARG A 91 -2.23 9.80 -5.45
C ARG A 91 -2.51 8.89 -4.28
N VAL A 92 -2.48 7.59 -4.56
CA VAL A 92 -2.53 6.56 -3.52
C VAL A 92 -1.21 5.81 -3.54
N TYR A 93 -0.63 5.64 -2.35
CA TYR A 93 0.48 4.75 -2.11
C TYR A 93 0.11 3.77 -1.01
N VAL A 94 0.11 2.47 -1.30
CA VAL A 94 -0.11 1.42 -0.30
C VAL A 94 1.24 0.96 0.23
N SER A 95 1.50 1.20 1.52
CA SER A 95 2.76 0.83 2.16
C SER A 95 2.75 -0.58 2.74
N SER A 96 1.59 -1.06 3.17
CA SER A 96 1.46 -2.39 3.77
C SER A 96 0.01 -2.88 3.72
N LEU A 97 -0.16 -4.19 3.63
CA LEU A 97 -1.43 -4.86 3.88
C LEU A 97 -1.15 -6.31 4.29
N ASP A 98 -2.19 -7.01 4.70
CA ASP A 98 -2.19 -8.42 5.05
C ASP A 98 -3.45 -9.06 4.45
N VAL A 99 -3.23 -10.06 3.58
CA VAL A 99 -4.30 -10.86 3.01
C VAL A 99 -4.51 -12.15 3.78
N GLY A 100 -5.32 -12.06 4.83
CA GLY A 100 -5.50 -13.16 5.78
C GLY A 100 -6.18 -14.42 5.23
N ASP A 101 -6.86 -14.35 4.08
CA ASP A 101 -7.63 -15.47 3.50
C ASP A 101 -7.26 -15.85 2.06
N VAL A 102 -6.45 -15.04 1.37
CA VAL A 102 -6.03 -15.30 -0.01
C VAL A 102 -4.93 -16.36 -0.03
N LYS A 103 -5.05 -17.33 -0.94
CA LYS A 103 -4.03 -18.37 -1.10
C LYS A 103 -3.19 -18.15 -2.35
N THR A 104 -1.98 -18.70 -2.35
CA THR A 104 -1.06 -18.63 -3.50
C THR A 104 -1.69 -19.17 -4.79
N GLU A 105 -2.54 -20.19 -4.71
CA GLU A 105 -3.23 -20.77 -5.88
C GLU A 105 -4.24 -19.80 -6.53
N GLU A 106 -4.54 -18.68 -5.89
CA GLU A 106 -5.52 -17.69 -6.32
C GLU A 106 -4.88 -16.45 -6.94
N LEU A 107 -3.54 -16.41 -7.08
CA LEU A 107 -2.81 -15.32 -7.72
C LEU A 107 -3.37 -14.93 -9.10
N THR A 108 -3.74 -15.92 -9.91
CA THR A 108 -4.27 -15.68 -11.27
C THR A 108 -5.69 -15.10 -11.29
N LYS A 109 -6.35 -15.05 -10.13
CA LYS A 109 -7.68 -14.45 -9.96
C LYS A 109 -7.61 -13.02 -9.44
N LEU A 110 -6.44 -12.53 -9.03
CA LEU A 110 -6.29 -11.19 -8.47
C LEU A 110 -6.73 -10.13 -9.48
N ASN A 111 -7.79 -9.42 -9.10
CA ASN A 111 -8.35 -8.26 -9.77
C ASN A 111 -9.28 -7.55 -8.77
N GLU A 112 -9.86 -6.43 -9.17
CA GLU A 112 -10.77 -5.65 -8.32
C GLU A 112 -11.93 -6.48 -7.76
N ASP A 113 -12.67 -7.22 -8.60
CA ASP A 113 -13.82 -8.02 -8.18
C ASP A 113 -13.44 -9.09 -7.16
N PHE A 114 -12.25 -9.69 -7.31
CA PHE A 114 -11.70 -10.65 -6.36
C PHE A 114 -11.40 -9.96 -5.03
N LEU A 115 -10.72 -8.81 -5.03
CA LEU A 115 -10.40 -8.09 -3.80
C LEU A 115 -11.64 -7.65 -3.03
N MET A 116 -12.68 -7.20 -3.73
CA MET A 116 -13.96 -6.78 -3.14
C MET A 116 -14.73 -7.92 -2.46
N GLN A 117 -14.36 -9.18 -2.70
CA GLN A 117 -14.94 -10.37 -2.07
C GLN A 117 -14.16 -10.85 -0.84
N HIS A 118 -12.95 -10.34 -0.62
CA HIS A 118 -12.03 -10.79 0.41
C HIS A 118 -11.87 -9.76 1.53
N THR A 119 -11.39 -10.22 2.69
CA THR A 119 -11.05 -9.31 3.79
C THR A 119 -9.59 -8.92 3.68
N ILE A 120 -9.33 -7.62 3.52
CA ILE A 120 -7.96 -7.08 3.50
C ILE A 120 -7.73 -6.37 4.82
N SER A 121 -6.63 -6.69 5.49
CA SER A 121 -6.33 -6.17 6.82
C SER A 121 -4.96 -5.49 6.89
N ARG A 122 -4.67 -4.84 8.02
CA ARG A 122 -3.41 -4.11 8.27
C ARG A 122 -3.05 -3.12 7.15
N ILE A 123 -4.07 -2.54 6.53
CA ILE A 123 -3.89 -1.57 5.44
C ILE A 123 -3.20 -0.33 6.00
N GLY A 124 -1.97 -0.12 5.55
CA GLY A 124 -1.23 1.13 5.66
C GLY A 124 -1.18 1.73 4.26
N ALA A 125 -1.74 2.92 4.10
CA ALA A 125 -1.73 3.64 2.84
C ALA A 125 -1.64 5.14 3.09
N TYR A 126 -1.17 5.86 2.08
CA TYR A 126 -1.11 7.30 2.04
C TYR A 126 -1.90 7.76 0.83
N ILE A 127 -2.91 8.59 1.09
CA ILE A 127 -3.81 9.14 0.09
C ILE A 127 -3.50 10.63 0.06
N LEU A 128 -2.70 11.03 -0.91
CA LEU A 128 -2.29 12.40 -1.10
C LEU A 128 -3.34 13.11 -1.95
N ILE A 129 -3.80 14.27 -1.50
CA ILE A 129 -4.85 15.06 -2.14
C ILE A 129 -4.33 16.48 -2.31
N SER A 130 -4.56 17.07 -3.47
CA SER A 130 -4.18 18.45 -3.73
C SER A 130 -5.03 19.41 -2.91
N ASP A 131 -4.40 20.43 -2.32
CA ASP A 131 -5.14 21.53 -1.71
C ASP A 131 -5.96 22.31 -2.75
N GLU A 132 -5.80 22.10 -4.06
CA GLU A 132 -6.67 22.64 -5.11
C GLU A 132 -8.13 22.18 -4.97
N ILE A 133 -8.38 20.99 -4.42
CA ILE A 133 -9.72 20.39 -4.27
C ILE A 133 -10.18 20.26 -2.81
N CYS A 134 -9.25 20.14 -1.87
CA CYS A 134 -9.56 20.13 -0.45
C CYS A 134 -9.06 21.43 0.17
N LYS A 135 -9.97 22.35 0.48
CA LYS A 135 -9.71 23.73 0.92
C LYS A 135 -9.97 23.95 2.40
N THR A 136 -10.71 23.06 3.06
CA THR A 136 -11.08 23.21 4.47
C THR A 136 -10.92 21.92 5.27
N ASP A 137 -10.81 22.04 6.58
CA ASP A 137 -10.75 20.89 7.50
C ASP A 137 -12.09 20.10 7.48
N ASP A 138 -13.22 20.76 7.23
CA ASP A 138 -14.53 20.13 7.08
C ASP A 138 -14.61 19.26 5.81
N GLU A 139 -14.05 19.71 4.69
CA GLU A 139 -13.96 18.93 3.46
C GLU A 139 -13.06 17.69 3.65
N LEU A 140 -11.93 17.86 4.32
CA LEU A 140 -11.04 16.75 4.67
C LEU A 140 -11.73 15.74 5.58
N MET A 141 -12.45 16.22 6.60
CA MET A 141 -13.21 15.36 7.52
C MET A 141 -14.29 14.57 6.76
N LYS A 142 -15.06 15.25 5.90
CA LYS A 142 -16.12 14.62 5.12
C LYS A 142 -15.57 13.54 4.19
N PHE A 143 -14.56 13.87 3.39
CA PHE A 143 -13.91 12.93 2.49
C PHE A 143 -13.39 11.70 3.25
N THR A 144 -12.67 11.93 4.35
CA THR A 144 -12.08 10.85 5.14
C THR A 144 -13.16 9.97 5.76
N THR A 145 -14.25 10.57 6.23
CA THR A 145 -15.39 9.81 6.79
C THR A 145 -16.06 8.93 5.73
N GLU A 146 -16.30 9.45 4.54
CA GLU A 146 -16.89 8.69 3.41
C GLU A 146 -15.96 7.53 3.00
N PHE A 147 -14.65 7.80 2.88
CA PHE A 147 -13.66 6.78 2.55
C PHE A 147 -13.56 5.68 3.63
N PHE A 148 -13.49 6.04 4.91
CA PHE A 148 -13.41 5.06 6.01
C PHE A 148 -14.72 4.25 6.15
N THR A 149 -15.86 4.86 5.81
CA THR A 149 -17.15 4.15 5.72
C THR A 149 -17.11 3.11 4.60
N TRP A 150 -16.68 3.51 3.40
CA TRP A 150 -16.53 2.59 2.26
C TRP A 150 -15.56 1.44 2.58
N MET A 151 -14.42 1.72 3.22
CA MET A 151 -13.51 0.67 3.68
C MET A 151 -14.20 -0.31 4.64
N LYS A 152 -14.94 0.20 5.64
CA LYS A 152 -15.65 -0.64 6.62
C LYS A 152 -16.70 -1.53 5.95
N GLU A 153 -17.48 -0.98 5.02
CA GLU A 153 -18.52 -1.71 4.26
C GLU A 153 -17.92 -2.84 3.42
N ASN A 154 -16.73 -2.61 2.85
CA ASN A 154 -16.01 -3.59 2.04
C ASN A 154 -15.04 -4.48 2.83
N LYS A 155 -15.07 -4.42 4.17
CA LYS A 155 -14.20 -5.22 5.07
C LYS A 155 -12.71 -4.98 4.83
N PHE A 156 -12.36 -3.76 4.47
CA PHE A 156 -10.98 -3.27 4.41
C PHE A 156 -10.61 -2.64 5.74
N TYR A 157 -9.66 -3.26 6.44
CA TYR A 157 -9.29 -2.89 7.81
C TYR A 157 -7.87 -2.35 7.86
N GLY A 158 -7.69 -1.15 8.40
CA GLY A 158 -6.41 -0.50 8.51
C GLY A 158 -6.52 0.97 8.88
N GLY A 159 -5.41 1.68 8.80
CA GLY A 159 -5.35 3.11 9.10
C GLY A 159 -4.61 3.86 8.01
N PRO A 160 -5.22 4.07 6.84
CA PRO A 160 -4.69 4.99 5.84
C PRO A 160 -4.59 6.42 6.38
N TRP A 161 -3.64 7.16 5.84
CA TRP A 161 -3.44 8.58 6.09
C TRP A 161 -3.99 9.33 4.88
N VAL A 162 -4.92 10.24 5.11
CA VAL A 162 -5.40 11.16 4.06
C VAL A 162 -4.67 12.49 4.26
N GLU A 163 -3.80 12.86 3.33
CA GLU A 163 -2.90 14.00 3.47
C GLU A 163 -3.20 15.04 2.40
N VAL A 164 -3.34 16.31 2.82
CA VAL A 164 -3.54 17.43 1.89
C VAL A 164 -2.18 18.09 1.64
N CYS A 165 -1.79 18.18 0.36
CA CYS A 165 -0.51 18.72 -0.09
C CYS A 165 -0.69 20.01 -0.90
N ARG A 166 0.18 21.01 -0.68
CA ARG A 166 0.02 22.36 -1.22
C ARG A 166 0.43 22.49 -2.69
N ASN A 167 -0.47 22.99 -3.53
CA ASN A 167 -0.26 23.28 -4.96
C ASN A 167 0.34 22.10 -5.74
N GLU A 168 0.08 20.87 -5.28
CA GLU A 168 0.63 19.69 -5.90
C GLU A 168 -0.29 19.21 -7.02
N ARG A 169 0.32 18.96 -8.18
CA ARG A 169 -0.28 18.18 -9.26
C ARG A 169 0.52 16.92 -9.40
N PHE A 170 -0.13 15.81 -9.08
CA PHE A 170 0.47 14.51 -9.17
C PHE A 170 0.41 14.08 -10.62
N THR A 171 1.47 14.34 -11.37
CA THR A 171 1.52 14.06 -12.82
C THR A 171 2.40 12.87 -13.16
N SER A 172 3.31 12.46 -12.26
CA SER A 172 3.99 11.18 -12.32
C SER A 172 3.17 10.11 -11.59
N SER A 173 3.36 8.86 -11.98
CA SER A 173 2.88 7.68 -11.23
C SER A 173 4.00 7.02 -10.43
N GLU A 174 5.19 7.64 -10.39
CA GLU A 174 6.38 7.03 -9.78
C GLU A 174 6.36 7.21 -8.27
N HIS A 175 6.61 6.12 -7.53
CA HIS A 175 6.66 6.15 -6.06
C HIS A 175 7.81 7.01 -5.52
N LYS A 176 8.84 7.29 -6.32
CA LYS A 176 10.01 8.11 -5.94
C LYS A 176 9.64 9.55 -5.55
N ASP A 177 8.52 10.06 -6.09
CA ASP A 177 8.04 11.40 -5.77
C ASP A 177 7.27 11.44 -4.43
N PHE A 178 6.92 10.29 -3.86
CA PHE A 178 6.08 10.21 -2.66
C PHE A 178 6.68 10.95 -1.45
N SER A 179 7.99 10.77 -1.19
CA SER A 179 8.62 11.42 -0.03
C SER A 179 8.72 12.92 -0.21
N GLU A 180 9.04 13.39 -1.42
CA GLU A 180 9.17 14.82 -1.72
C GLU A 180 7.80 15.51 -1.66
N VAL A 181 6.77 14.92 -2.27
CA VAL A 181 5.42 15.47 -2.29
C VAL A 181 4.81 15.51 -0.89
N ARG A 182 5.18 14.57 -0.02
CA ARG A 182 4.75 14.56 1.39
C ARG A 182 5.38 15.69 2.23
N GLU A 183 6.51 16.26 1.83
CA GLU A 183 7.07 17.44 2.50
C GLU A 183 6.16 18.66 2.36
N GLY A 184 5.38 18.74 1.26
CA GLY A 184 4.39 19.78 1.00
C GLY A 184 3.07 19.65 1.79
N ARG A 185 2.96 18.67 2.69
CA ARG A 185 1.75 18.40 3.47
C ARG A 185 1.41 19.53 4.44
N ILE A 186 0.18 20.03 4.36
CA ILE A 186 -0.35 21.11 5.23
C ILE A 186 -1.31 20.60 6.31
N ALA A 187 -2.01 19.50 6.04
CA ALA A 187 -2.91 18.84 6.97
C ALA A 187 -3.00 17.35 6.66
N PHE A 188 -3.41 16.55 7.64
CA PHE A 188 -3.78 15.16 7.41
C PHE A 188 -4.84 14.68 8.37
N ALA A 189 -5.66 13.76 7.90
CA ALA A 189 -6.59 13.00 8.70
C ALA A 189 -6.04 11.59 8.93
N LEU A 190 -6.17 11.11 10.17
CA LEU A 190 -5.81 9.76 10.57
C LEU A 190 -6.99 9.11 11.28
N GLY A 191 -7.22 7.83 11.00
CA GLY A 191 -8.23 7.01 11.65
C GLY A 191 -7.81 5.54 11.63
N THR A 192 -8.65 4.66 12.17
CA THR A 192 -8.45 3.21 11.98
C THR A 192 -9.77 2.49 11.86
N VAL A 193 -9.98 1.81 10.74
CA VAL A 193 -11.11 0.89 10.54
C VAL A 193 -10.75 -0.47 11.14
N ARG A 194 -11.53 -0.92 12.13
CA ARG A 194 -11.36 -2.22 12.78
C ARG A 194 -12.64 -3.04 12.70
N LYS A 195 -12.48 -4.35 12.57
CA LYS A 195 -13.62 -5.29 12.48
C LYS A 195 -14.52 -5.16 13.72
N GLY A 196 -15.80 -4.85 13.48
CA GLY A 196 -16.83 -4.76 14.52
C GLY A 196 -16.70 -3.55 15.45
N GLN A 197 -15.93 -2.53 15.07
CA GLN A 197 -15.75 -1.30 15.85
C GLN A 197 -16.18 -0.08 15.02
N GLU A 198 -16.62 0.96 15.71
CA GLU A 198 -16.69 2.30 15.12
C GLU A 198 -15.28 2.86 14.97
N PHE A 199 -15.08 3.68 13.94
CA PHE A 199 -13.86 4.43 13.75
C PHE A 199 -14.07 5.88 14.20
N ASP A 200 -12.97 6.51 14.57
CA ASP A 200 -12.90 7.94 14.82
C ASP A 200 -11.79 8.53 13.95
N ILE A 201 -11.92 9.80 13.59
CA ILE A 201 -10.99 10.50 12.70
C ILE A 201 -10.42 11.71 13.44
N GLU A 202 -9.10 11.79 13.51
CA GLU A 202 -8.37 12.93 14.02
C GLU A 202 -7.73 13.69 12.85
N ILE A 203 -7.98 15.00 12.78
CA ILE A 203 -7.27 15.90 11.85
C ILE A 203 -6.11 16.56 12.59
N ARG A 204 -4.94 16.58 11.94
CA ARG A 204 -3.75 17.30 12.39
C ARG A 204 -3.27 18.28 11.32
N GLY A 205 -2.82 19.46 11.77
CA GLY A 205 -2.56 20.59 10.89
C GLY A 205 -3.83 21.39 10.62
N SER A 206 -3.83 22.20 9.57
CA SER A 206 -5.02 22.91 9.10
C SER A 206 -4.88 23.23 7.61
N VAL A 207 -5.89 22.86 6.84
CA VAL A 207 -5.94 23.15 5.40
C VAL A 207 -6.07 24.66 5.17
N GLU A 208 -6.84 25.35 6.02
CA GLU A 208 -7.16 26.77 5.88
C GLU A 208 -5.94 27.70 6.08
N GLN A 209 -4.95 27.26 6.88
CA GLN A 209 -3.73 28.05 7.12
C GLN A 209 -2.72 27.99 5.95
N GLY A 210 -3.08 27.29 4.86
CA GLY A 210 -2.26 27.13 3.66
C GLY A 210 -2.16 28.38 2.77
N GLY A 211 -3.07 29.34 2.91
CA GLY A 211 -3.12 30.58 2.13
C GLY A 211 -2.36 31.74 2.78
N LYS A 212 -1.05 31.83 2.56
CA LYS A 212 -0.28 33.08 2.67
C LYS A 212 0.70 33.22 1.52
#